data_AF-A0A371IGD4-F1
#
_entry.id   AF-A0A371IGD4-F1
#
_cell.length_a   1.000
_cell.length_b   1.000
_cell.length_c   1.000
_cell.angle_alpha   90.00
_cell.angle_beta   90.00
_cell.angle_gamma   90.00
#
_symmetry.space_group_name_H-M   'P 1'
#
loop_
_entity.id
_entity.type
_entity.pdbx_description
1 polymer ?
#
loop_
_entity_poly.entity_id
_entity_poly.type
_entity_poly.pdbx_seq_one_letter_code
_entity_poly.pdbx_strand_id
1 'polypeptide(L)'
;MSFLQEIDFQDIFLNEVPRIEHHIDLIPRVALPNRPIYRSKSNETKEIQKQVNNLLSKGYVRESMSPCVVTILLVPKNDGT
;
A
#
# COMPACT_ATOMS: atom_id res chain seq x y z
N MET A 1 18.63 -26.12 38.02
CA MET A 1 17.77 -26.50 36.87
C MET A 1 16.64 -25.49 36.80
N SER A 2 16.88 -24.29 36.27
CA SER A 2 15.87 -23.23 36.15
C SER A 2 15.60 -22.97 34.67
N PHE A 3 14.40 -23.38 34.27
CA PHE A 3 13.61 -22.98 33.11
C PHE A 3 14.12 -21.75 32.36
N LEU A 4 14.74 -21.96 31.20
CA LEU A 4 14.75 -20.97 30.13
C LEU A 4 13.51 -21.26 29.29
N GLN A 5 12.52 -20.37 29.37
CA GLN A 5 11.39 -20.36 28.47
C GLN A 5 11.91 -19.99 27.08
N GLU A 6 11.87 -20.92 26.14
CA GLU A 6 12.11 -20.64 24.72
C GLU A 6 11.10 -19.56 24.30
N ILE A 7 11.61 -18.37 23.99
CA ILE A 7 10.80 -17.32 23.39
C ILE A 7 10.53 -17.77 21.95
N ASP A 8 9.28 -18.12 21.67
CA ASP A 8 8.87 -18.53 20.33
C ASP A 8 8.81 -17.28 19.43
N PHE A 9 9.72 -17.19 18.46
CA PHE A 9 9.88 -16.02 17.58
C PHE A 9 8.82 -15.98 16.45
N GLN A 10 7.87 -16.92 16.43
CA GLN A 10 6.86 -17.02 15.37
C GLN A 10 5.95 -15.78 15.30
N ASP A 11 5.71 -15.11 16.43
CA ASP A 11 4.89 -13.88 16.48
C ASP A 11 5.65 -12.61 16.05
N ILE A 12 6.98 -12.65 15.94
CA ILE A 12 7.80 -11.49 15.54
C ILE A 12 7.75 -11.29 14.02
N PHE A 13 7.63 -12.38 13.26
CA PHE A 13 7.41 -12.33 11.82
C PHE A 13 5.93 -12.45 11.53
N LEU A 14 5.22 -11.33 11.72
CA LEU A 14 3.82 -11.25 11.38
C LEU A 14 3.62 -11.61 9.89
N ASN A 15 2.84 -12.67 9.64
CA ASN A 15 2.42 -13.07 8.29
C ASN A 15 1.52 -11.99 7.64
N GLU A 16 0.94 -11.10 8.44
CA GLU A 16 0.04 -10.04 8.02
C GLU A 16 0.40 -8.70 8.65
N VAL A 17 0.20 -7.59 7.93
CA VAL A 17 0.54 -6.26 8.43
C VAL A 17 -0.48 -5.85 9.52
N PRO A 18 -0.04 -5.39 10.71
CA PRO A 18 -0.96 -4.98 11.76
C PRO A 18 -1.79 -3.78 11.32
N ARG A 19 -3.08 -3.78 11.67
CA ARG A 19 -4.03 -2.75 11.27
C ARG A 19 -3.99 -1.59 12.26
N ILE A 20 -3.27 -0.54 11.91
CA ILE A 20 -3.09 0.67 12.72
C ILE A 20 -3.81 1.84 12.06
N GLU A 21 -4.54 2.64 12.83
CA GLU A 21 -5.15 3.87 12.33
C GLU A 21 -4.11 5.00 12.32
N HIS A 22 -3.80 5.51 11.13
CA HIS A 22 -2.88 6.63 10.94
C HIS A 22 -3.67 7.91 10.64
N HIS A 23 -3.55 8.92 11.49
CA HIS A 23 -4.13 10.25 11.25
C HIS A 23 -3.15 11.13 10.49
N ILE A 24 -3.63 11.81 9.44
CA ILE A 24 -2.85 12.75 8.64
C ILE A 24 -3.39 14.15 8.88
N ASP A 25 -2.59 15.02 9.50
CA ASP A 25 -2.97 16.41 9.72
C ASP A 25 -2.90 17.21 8.41
N LEU A 26 -4.00 17.86 8.06
CA LEU A 26 -4.06 18.75 6.90
C LEU A 26 -3.79 20.19 7.34
N ILE A 27 -2.94 20.88 6.58
CA ILE A 27 -2.75 22.32 6.76
C ILE A 27 -3.98 23.04 6.20
N PRO A 28 -4.69 23.86 6.99
CA PRO A 28 -5.86 24.58 6.51
C PRO A 28 -5.53 25.44 5.28
N ARG A 29 -6.49 25.52 4.35
CA ARG A 29 -6.40 26.30 3.10
C ARG A 29 -5.36 25.82 2.07
N VAL A 30 -4.68 24.71 2.31
CA VAL A 30 -3.87 24.06 1.27
C VAL A 30 -4.77 23.26 0.34
N ALA A 31 -4.61 23.48 -0.96
CA ALA A 31 -5.34 22.72 -1.97
C ALA A 31 -4.83 21.28 -2.01
N LEU A 32 -5.77 20.33 -2.03
CA LEU A 32 -5.45 18.92 -2.16
C LEU A 32 -4.89 18.64 -3.57
N PRO A 33 -3.91 17.73 -3.70
CA PRO A 33 -3.37 17.39 -5.00
C PRO A 33 -4.45 16.68 -5.84
N ASN A 34 -4.69 17.22 -7.03
CA ASN A 34 -5.50 16.57 -8.07
C ASN A 34 -4.84 16.83 -9.43
N ARG A 35 -3.83 16.01 -9.75
CA ARG A 35 -3.10 16.11 -11.00
C ARG A 35 -3.56 15.01 -11.96
N PRO A 36 -3.51 15.24 -13.28
CA PRO A 36 -3.79 14.20 -14.25
C PRO A 36 -2.84 13.02 -14.03
N ILE A 37 -3.36 11.83 -14.31
CA ILE A 37 -2.60 10.59 -14.22
C ILE A 37 -1.51 10.61 -15.31
N TYR A 38 -0.33 10.08 -14.99
CA TYR A 38 0.74 9.90 -15.97
C TYR A 38 0.28 8.94 -17.06
N ARG A 39 0.68 9.21 -18.30
CA ARG A 39 0.33 8.34 -19.42
C ARG A 39 1.16 7.05 -19.34
N SER A 40 0.52 5.95 -18.91
CA SER A 40 1.11 4.61 -18.91
C SER A 40 0.91 3.90 -20.26
N LYS A 41 1.80 2.95 -20.55
CA LYS A 41 1.67 2.02 -21.68
C LYS A 41 0.64 0.92 -21.36
N SER A 42 0.15 0.21 -22.37
CA SER A 42 -0.88 -0.82 -22.17
C SER A 42 -0.42 -1.99 -21.30
N ASN A 43 0.86 -2.36 -21.35
CA ASN A 43 1.46 -3.38 -20.48
C ASN A 43 1.57 -2.90 -19.03
N GLU A 44 2.01 -1.66 -18.81
CA GLU A 44 2.11 -1.03 -17.49
C GLU A 44 0.74 -0.93 -16.83
N THR A 45 -0.29 -0.50 -17.57
CA THR A 45 -1.67 -0.41 -17.04
C THR A 45 -2.20 -1.78 -16.61
N LYS A 46 -1.90 -2.86 -17.34
CA LYS A 46 -2.30 -4.23 -16.96
C LYS A 46 -1.65 -4.67 -15.65
N GLU A 47 -0.35 -4.39 -15.48
CA GLU A 47 0.36 -4.75 -14.24
C GLU A 47 -0.13 -3.90 -13.05
N ILE A 48 -0.33 -2.59 -13.26
CA ILE A 48 -0.94 -1.71 -12.24
C ILE A 48 -2.29 -2.26 -11.81
N GLN A 49 -3.17 -2.63 -12.75
CA GLN A 49 -4.49 -3.17 -12.42
C GLN A 49 -4.39 -4.49 -11.64
N LYS A 50 -3.47 -5.37 -12.01
CA LYS A 50 -3.21 -6.63 -11.29
C LYS A 50 -2.76 -6.37 -9.86
N GLN A 51 -1.85 -5.43 -9.63
CA GLN A 51 -1.40 -5.05 -8.30
C GLN A 51 -2.53 -4.42 -7.47
N VAL A 52 -3.32 -3.52 -8.06
CA VAL A 52 -4.49 -2.92 -7.40
C VAL A 52 -5.49 -3.99 -6.98
N ASN A 53 -5.81 -4.95 -7.85
CA ASN A 53 -6.73 -6.04 -7.52
C ASN A 53 -6.21 -6.93 -6.37
N ASN A 54 -4.90 -7.17 -6.30
CA ASN A 54 -4.27 -7.88 -5.19
C ASN A 54 -4.35 -7.08 -3.87
N LEU A 55 -4.22 -5.75 -3.94
CA LEU A 55 -4.38 -4.90 -2.76
C LEU A 55 -5.84 -4.84 -2.29
N LEU A 56 -6.80 -4.85 -3.22
CA LEU A 56 -8.24 -4.92 -2.93
C LEU A 56 -8.60 -6.26 -2.27
N SER A 57 -8.10 -7.39 -2.78
CA SER A 57 -8.38 -8.71 -2.20
C SER A 57 -7.79 -8.88 -0.80
N LYS A 58 -6.65 -8.22 -0.51
CA LYS A 58 -6.05 -8.15 0.83
C LYS A 58 -6.75 -7.15 1.77
N GLY A 59 -7.66 -6.32 1.27
CA GLY A 59 -8.34 -5.29 2.05
C GLY A 59 -7.46 -4.09 2.44
N TYR A 60 -6.30 -3.94 1.80
CA TYR A 60 -5.36 -2.83 2.07
C TYR A 60 -5.80 -1.52 1.40
N VAL A 61 -6.57 -1.59 0.32
CA VAL A 61 -7.16 -0.44 -0.37
C VAL A 61 -8.65 -0.67 -0.60
N ARG A 62 -9.37 0.42 -0.91
CA ARG A 62 -10.80 0.40 -1.26
C ARG A 62 -11.10 1.46 -2.30
N GLU A 63 -12.18 1.28 -3.05
CA GLU A 63 -12.71 2.34 -3.92
C GLU A 63 -13.10 3.56 -3.10
N SER A 64 -12.89 4.75 -3.65
CA SER A 64 -13.18 6.01 -2.97
C SER A 64 -13.60 7.10 -3.95
N MET A 65 -14.44 8.01 -3.46
CA MET A 65 -14.82 9.25 -4.16
C MET A 65 -14.04 10.44 -3.60
N SER A 66 -12.73 10.25 -3.34
CA SER A 66 -11.88 11.28 -2.76
C SER A 66 -11.69 12.45 -3.73
N PRO A 67 -11.72 13.72 -3.26
CA PRO A 67 -11.35 14.87 -4.07
C PRO A 67 -9.84 14.97 -4.34
N CYS A 68 -9.02 14.13 -3.70
CA CYS A 68 -7.57 14.03 -3.90
C CYS A 68 -7.23 12.92 -4.89
N VAL A 69 -6.43 13.24 -5.90
CA VAL A 69 -5.88 12.26 -6.84
C VAL A 69 -4.38 12.47 -6.98
N VAL A 70 -3.64 11.39 -6.77
CA VAL A 70 -2.18 11.34 -6.93
C VAL A 70 -1.83 10.34 -8.02
N THR A 71 -0.77 10.65 -8.76
CA THR A 71 -0.29 9.83 -9.86
C THR A 71 0.39 8.55 -9.38
N ILE A 72 0.15 7.43 -10.06
CA ILE A 72 0.83 6.14 -9.83
C ILE A 72 1.96 5.98 -10.85
N LEU A 73 3.10 5.45 -10.39
CA LEU A 73 4.24 5.09 -11.23
C LEU A 73 4.63 3.63 -10.96
N LEU A 74 4.65 2.80 -12.01
CA LEU A 74 5.16 1.44 -11.92
C LEU A 74 6.68 1.47 -11.88
N VAL A 75 7.28 0.82 -10.88
CA VAL A 75 8.73 0.71 -10.73
C VAL A 75 9.09 -0.77 -10.79
N PRO A 76 9.87 -1.22 -11.80
CA PRO A 76 10.35 -2.60 -11.85
C PRO A 76 11.33 -2.85 -10.72
N LYS A 77 11.14 -3.94 -9.98
CA LYS A 77 12.07 -4.36 -8.92
C LYS A 77 13.14 -5.29 -9.48
N ASN A 78 14.25 -5.38 -8.75
CA ASN A 78 15.41 -6.19 -9.16
C ASN A 78 15.11 -7.70 -9.23
N ASP A 79 14.07 -8.16 -8.54
CA ASP A 79 13.61 -9.55 -8.52
C ASP A 79 12.72 -9.91 -9.73
N GLY A 80 12.52 -8.97 -10.65
CA GLY A 80 11.66 -9.16 -11.82
C GLY A 80 10.16 -9.04 -11.51
N THR A 81 9.82 -8.51 -10.33
CA THR A 81 8.44 -8.21 -9.90
C THR A 81 8.09 -6.73 -9.97
#